data_AF-A0A7C4I547-F1
#
_entry.id   AF-A0A7C4I547-F1
#
_cell.length_a   1.000
_cell.length_b   1.000
_cell.length_c   1.000
_cell.angle_alpha   90.00
_cell.angle_beta   90.00
_cell.angle_gamma   90.00
#
_symmetry.space_group_name_H-M   'P 1'
#
loop_
_entity.id
_entity.type
_entity.pdbx_description
1 polymer ?
#
loop_
_entity_poly.entity_id
_entity_poly.type
_entity_poly.pdbx_seq_one_letter_code
_entity_poly.pdbx_strand_id
1 'polypeptide(L)'
;MGEIDSKTTHEKSSGESPAKQSRAYCTVKIPAALAEVIDSYLMEHEAQVRGFRSRADVVVRVLTEFLEEQGRLRPLVKRRLEHVNVYESFVLVRDNLLNVSVEVAVQPPQLFCRYCLSGECVHVLFAASIPGVRRRFAELGLRAPETDEDVGGYVVFFGDTAYPYTE
;
A
#
# COMPACT_ATOMS: atom_id res chain seq x y z
N MET A 1 33.44 -66.56 1.35
CA MET A 1 32.63 -66.19 2.54
C MET A 1 32.73 -64.68 2.66
N GLY A 2 31.76 -63.90 2.21
CA GLY A 2 30.46 -63.66 2.86
C GLY A 2 30.58 -62.32 3.61
N GLU A 3 29.71 -61.32 3.52
CA GLU A 3 28.38 -61.18 2.92
C GLU A 3 28.21 -59.72 2.44
N ILE A 4 27.39 -59.58 1.40
CA ILE A 4 26.93 -58.34 0.79
C ILE A 4 25.66 -57.88 1.50
N ASP A 5 25.67 -56.72 2.16
CA ASP A 5 24.45 -56.07 2.63
C ASP A 5 24.05 -54.94 1.68
N SER A 6 23.13 -55.29 0.79
CA SER A 6 22.39 -54.40 -0.08
C SER A 6 21.43 -53.54 0.73
N LYS A 7 21.67 -52.23 0.79
CA LYS A 7 20.62 -51.25 1.09
C LYS A 7 20.48 -50.27 -0.07
N THR A 8 19.63 -50.66 -1.01
CA THR A 8 19.00 -49.78 -1.98
C THR A 8 18.05 -48.84 -1.22
N THR A 9 18.31 -47.54 -1.25
CA THR A 9 17.31 -46.52 -0.90
C THR A 9 17.25 -45.49 -2.00
N HIS A 10 16.15 -45.59 -2.75
CA HIS A 10 15.61 -44.69 -3.75
C HIS A 10 16.15 -43.25 -3.75
N GLU A 11 16.78 -42.88 -4.85
CA GLU A 11 16.80 -41.50 -5.36
C GLU A 11 15.36 -40.98 -5.47
N LYS A 12 15.04 -39.97 -4.68
CA LYS A 12 13.99 -39.01 -5.03
C LYS A 12 14.69 -37.72 -5.44
N SER A 13 14.84 -37.54 -6.74
CA SER A 13 15.07 -36.25 -7.37
C SER A 13 13.84 -35.35 -7.11
N SER A 14 13.83 -34.63 -6.00
CA SER A 14 12.95 -33.48 -5.85
C SER A 14 13.65 -32.29 -6.48
N GLY A 15 13.24 -31.92 -7.69
CA GLY A 15 13.61 -30.65 -8.29
C GLY A 15 13.22 -29.52 -7.35
N GLU A 16 14.21 -28.80 -6.84
CA GLU A 16 14.01 -27.61 -6.04
C GLU A 16 13.61 -26.46 -6.98
N SER A 17 12.32 -26.14 -7.02
CA SER A 17 11.83 -24.88 -7.57
C SER A 17 12.42 -23.70 -6.76
N PRO A 18 12.89 -22.62 -7.41
CA PRO A 18 13.65 -21.54 -6.74
C PRO A 18 12.75 -20.51 -6.06
N ALA A 19 11.70 -20.96 -5.35
CA ALA A 19 10.63 -20.08 -4.86
C ALA A 19 10.47 -20.16 -3.34
N LYS A 20 11.53 -19.87 -2.59
CA LYS A 20 11.41 -19.47 -1.18
C LYS A 20 12.64 -18.71 -0.69
N GLN A 21 12.94 -17.55 -1.27
CA GLN A 21 13.72 -16.56 -0.53
C GLN A 21 12.89 -16.13 0.68
N SER A 22 13.27 -16.60 1.87
CA SER A 22 12.67 -16.17 3.12
C SER A 22 12.88 -14.67 3.28
N ARG A 23 11.79 -13.93 3.49
CA ARG A 23 11.80 -12.49 3.79
C ARG A 23 12.57 -12.26 5.08
N ALA A 24 13.85 -11.94 4.98
CA ALA A 24 14.68 -11.65 6.14
C ALA A 24 14.43 -10.22 6.61
N TYR A 25 13.83 -10.06 7.79
CA TYR A 25 13.75 -8.78 8.48
C TYR A 25 14.94 -8.61 9.43
N CYS A 26 15.42 -7.37 9.58
CA CYS A 26 16.45 -7.02 10.56
C CYS A 26 15.84 -6.17 11.67
N THR A 27 16.22 -6.44 12.93
CA THR A 27 15.79 -5.65 14.08
C THR A 27 16.72 -4.45 14.28
N VAL A 28 16.15 -3.25 14.37
CA VAL A 28 16.87 -2.02 14.73
C VAL A 28 16.45 -1.55 16.13
N LYS A 29 17.38 -0.97 16.89
CA LYS A 29 17.08 -0.36 18.18
C LYS A 29 16.88 1.14 17.99
N ILE A 30 15.77 1.67 18.48
CA ILE A 30 15.48 3.11 18.53
C ILE A 30 15.23 3.53 19.98
N PRO A 31 15.51 4.79 20.36
CA PRO A 31 15.16 5.30 21.69
C PRO A 31 13.67 5.16 21.99
N ALA A 32 13.32 4.82 23.23
CA ALA A 32 11.93 4.61 23.64
C ALA A 32 11.06 5.88 23.41
N ALA A 33 11.59 7.05 23.76
CA ALA A 33 10.90 8.32 23.51
C ALA A 33 10.58 8.55 22.02
N LEU A 34 11.44 8.10 21.10
CA LEU A 34 11.16 8.20 19.67
C LEU A 34 10.06 7.21 19.24
N ALA A 35 10.06 5.99 19.78
CA ALA A 35 9.01 5.02 19.53
C ALA A 35 7.63 5.53 20.01
N GLU A 36 7.57 6.22 21.15
CA GLU A 36 6.34 6.84 21.69
C GLU A 36 5.80 7.97 20.80
N VAL A 37 6.70 8.79 20.23
CA VAL A 37 6.32 9.81 19.25
C VAL A 37 5.73 9.18 17.99
N ILE A 38 6.34 8.10 17.49
CA ILE A 38 5.80 7.35 16.33
C ILE A 38 4.40 6.79 16.67
N ASP A 39 4.22 6.23 17.86
CA ASP A 39 2.91 5.68 18.26
C ASP A 39 1.83 6.76 18.30
N SER A 40 2.18 7.95 18.81
CA SER A 40 1.25 9.09 18.87
C SER A 40 0.85 9.55 17.47
N TYR A 41 1.82 9.67 16.56
CA TYR A 41 1.56 9.99 15.15
C TYR A 41 0.65 8.96 14.47
N LEU A 42 0.86 7.66 14.72
CA LEU A 42 0.03 6.59 14.12
C LEU A 42 -1.45 6.64 14.56
N MET A 43 -1.77 7.31 15.66
CA MET A 43 -3.16 7.53 16.10
C MET A 43 -3.83 8.71 15.39
N GLU A 44 -3.07 9.58 14.74
CA GLU A 44 -3.60 10.75 14.06
C GLU A 44 -4.31 10.36 12.76
N HIS A 45 -5.37 11.09 12.43
CA HIS A 45 -6.15 10.88 11.20
C HIS A 45 -5.26 10.98 9.96
N GLU A 46 -4.29 11.91 9.95
CA GLU A 46 -3.38 12.11 8.82
C GLU A 46 -2.52 10.86 8.54
N ALA A 47 -1.97 10.23 9.57
CA ALA A 47 -1.16 9.01 9.42
C ALA A 47 -1.99 7.87 8.78
N GLN A 48 -3.23 7.72 9.22
CA GLN A 48 -4.15 6.70 8.69
C GLN A 48 -4.53 6.95 7.23
N VAL A 49 -4.78 8.22 6.87
CA VAL A 49 -5.05 8.63 5.48
C VAL A 49 -3.84 8.37 4.58
N ARG A 50 -2.64 8.75 5.04
CA ARG A 50 -1.36 8.49 4.33
C ARG A 50 -1.02 6.99 4.27
N GLY A 51 -1.67 6.15 5.08
CA GLY A 51 -1.57 4.70 5.01
C GLY A 51 -0.51 4.11 5.94
N PHE A 52 0.02 4.89 6.88
CA PHE A 52 0.88 4.36 7.93
C PHE A 52 0.04 3.53 8.91
N ARG A 53 0.42 2.26 9.11
CA ARG A 53 -0.27 1.32 10.00
C ARG A 53 0.62 0.77 11.10
N SER A 54 1.92 0.95 10.95
CA SER A 54 2.92 0.39 11.86
C SER A 54 4.13 1.30 11.99
N ARG A 55 4.90 1.10 13.07
CA ARG A 55 6.21 1.75 13.23
C ARG A 55 7.16 1.42 12.08
N ALA A 56 7.06 0.20 11.54
CA ALA A 56 7.89 -0.21 10.41
C ALA A 56 7.62 0.65 9.17
N ASP A 57 6.37 1.02 8.90
CA ASP A 57 6.03 1.90 7.77
C ASP A 57 6.73 3.26 7.89
N VAL A 58 6.68 3.84 9.09
CA VAL A 58 7.31 5.13 9.39
C VAL A 58 8.84 5.02 9.29
N VAL A 59 9.43 3.98 9.88
CA VAL A 59 10.89 3.77 9.84
C VAL A 59 11.37 3.51 8.41
N VAL A 60 10.66 2.68 7.65
CA VAL A 60 11.01 2.41 6.24
C VAL A 60 10.91 3.68 5.43
N ARG A 61 9.88 4.51 5.63
CA ARG A 61 9.77 5.82 4.98
C ARG A 61 11.02 6.68 5.24
N VAL A 62 11.33 6.93 6.50
CA VAL A 62 12.45 7.80 6.89
C VAL A 62 13.80 7.25 6.39
N LEU A 63 14.00 5.92 6.45
CA LEU A 63 15.22 5.30 5.93
C LEU A 63 15.30 5.39 4.40
N THR A 64 14.16 5.28 3.70
CA THR A 64 14.10 5.39 2.24
C THR A 64 14.51 6.81 1.82
N GLU A 65 13.87 7.84 2.39
CA GLU A 65 14.21 9.25 2.15
C GLU A 65 15.70 9.52 2.43
N PHE A 66 16.18 9.11 3.61
CA PHE A 66 17.57 9.30 3.99
C PHE A 66 18.54 8.67 2.99
N LEU A 67 18.30 7.42 2.58
CA LEU A 67 19.20 6.72 1.64
C LEU A 67 19.11 7.26 0.22
N GLU A 68 17.96 7.79 -0.20
CA GLU A 68 17.80 8.53 -1.46
C GLU A 68 18.63 9.82 -1.46
N GLU A 69 18.52 10.62 -0.41
CA GLU A 69 19.31 11.85 -0.24
C GLU A 69 20.81 11.57 -0.28
N GLN A 70 21.24 10.45 0.28
CA GLN A 70 22.65 10.01 0.21
C GLN A 70 23.04 9.40 -1.15
N GLY A 71 22.12 9.35 -2.13
CA GLY A 71 22.34 8.76 -3.45
C GLY A 71 22.58 7.24 -3.42
N ARG A 72 22.21 6.57 -2.32
CA ARG A 72 22.40 5.13 -2.10
C ARG A 72 21.20 4.30 -2.54
N LEU A 73 20.05 4.95 -2.65
CA LEU A 73 18.81 4.33 -3.09
C LEU A 73 18.26 5.09 -4.31
N ARG A 74 17.65 4.34 -5.23
CA ARG A 74 16.72 4.86 -6.23
C ARG A 74 15.47 3.98 -6.16
N PRO A 75 14.50 4.33 -5.31
CA PRO A 75 13.35 3.46 -5.11
C PRO A 75 12.49 3.40 -6.35
N LEU A 76 11.86 2.23 -6.53
CA LEU A 76 10.79 2.09 -7.48
C LEU A 76 9.53 2.71 -6.88
N VAL A 77 9.38 4.02 -7.05
CA VAL A 77 8.22 4.77 -6.59
C VAL A 77 7.07 4.59 -7.58
N LYS A 78 5.89 4.22 -7.07
CA LYS A 78 4.64 4.20 -7.84
C LYS A 78 3.60 5.06 -7.14
N ARG A 79 2.60 5.57 -7.87
CA ARG A 79 1.44 6.19 -7.20
C ARG A 79 0.75 5.15 -6.33
N ARG A 80 0.30 5.54 -5.14
CA ARG A 80 -0.49 4.65 -4.29
C ARG A 80 -1.81 4.31 -4.96
N LEU A 81 -2.47 5.31 -5.52
CA LEU A 81 -3.79 5.20 -6.11
C LEU A 81 -3.72 5.37 -7.62
N GLU A 82 -4.34 4.44 -8.34
CA GLU A 82 -4.46 4.48 -9.79
C GLU A 82 -5.92 4.38 -10.19
N HIS A 83 -6.35 5.22 -11.12
CA HIS A 83 -7.67 5.12 -11.73
C HIS A 83 -7.68 3.94 -12.71
N VAL A 84 -8.57 2.98 -12.48
CA VAL A 84 -8.73 1.82 -13.37
C VAL A 84 -9.83 2.09 -14.40
N ASN A 85 -11.05 2.42 -13.94
CA ASN A 85 -12.18 2.73 -14.81
C ASN A 85 -13.29 3.51 -14.08
N VAL A 86 -14.15 4.19 -14.84
CA VAL A 86 -15.38 4.82 -14.33
C VAL A 86 -16.59 4.09 -14.90
N TYR A 87 -17.49 3.61 -14.03
CA TYR A 87 -18.74 2.98 -14.39
C TYR A 87 -19.92 3.90 -14.08
N GLU A 88 -21.15 3.43 -14.36
CA GLU A 88 -22.34 4.25 -14.16
C GLU A 88 -22.61 4.59 -12.69
N SER A 89 -22.39 3.63 -11.79
CA SER A 89 -22.72 3.73 -10.37
C SER A 89 -21.50 3.70 -9.46
N PHE A 90 -20.30 3.50 -9.98
CA PHE A 90 -19.07 3.44 -9.17
C PHE A 90 -17.81 3.75 -9.98
N VAL A 91 -16.73 4.03 -9.26
CA VAL A 91 -15.38 4.24 -9.77
C VAL A 91 -14.51 3.10 -9.27
N LEU A 92 -13.72 2.49 -10.16
CA LEU A 92 -12.77 1.45 -9.79
C LEU A 92 -11.39 2.08 -9.61
N VAL A 93 -10.84 1.96 -8.40
CA VAL A 93 -9.54 2.51 -8.00
C VAL A 93 -8.64 1.37 -7.56
N ARG A 94 -7.39 1.37 -8.02
CA ARG A 94 -6.36 0.43 -7.58
C ARG A 94 -5.56 1.06 -6.44
N ASP A 95 -5.44 0.37 -5.31
CA ASP A 95 -4.57 0.76 -4.20
C ASP A 95 -3.34 -0.17 -4.16
N ASN A 96 -2.20 0.38 -4.56
CA ASN A 96 -0.92 -0.31 -4.62
C ASN A 96 -0.30 -0.55 -3.23
N LEU A 97 -0.67 0.24 -2.21
CA LEU A 97 -0.23 0.01 -0.82
C LEU A 97 -0.92 -1.22 -0.24
N LEU A 98 -2.25 -1.29 -0.44
CA LEU A 98 -3.07 -2.39 0.06
C LEU A 98 -3.08 -3.60 -0.88
N ASN A 99 -2.54 -3.46 -2.09
CA ASN A 99 -2.55 -4.46 -3.16
C ASN A 99 -3.97 -4.92 -3.55
N VAL A 100 -4.98 -4.04 -3.43
CA VAL A 100 -6.40 -4.34 -3.74
C VAL A 100 -6.98 -3.37 -4.78
N SER A 101 -8.06 -3.79 -5.45
CA SER A 101 -8.89 -2.90 -6.24
C SER A 101 -10.18 -2.61 -5.46
N VAL A 102 -10.54 -1.35 -5.34
CA VAL A 102 -11.67 -0.89 -4.53
C VAL A 102 -12.72 -0.20 -5.40
N GLU A 103 -13.98 -0.40 -5.03
CA GLU A 103 -15.11 0.26 -5.65
C GLU A 103 -15.54 1.46 -4.80
N VAL A 104 -15.55 2.63 -5.41
CA VAL A 104 -16.11 3.85 -4.82
C VAL A 104 -17.46 4.12 -5.47
N ALA A 105 -18.53 3.84 -4.74
CA ALA A 105 -19.89 4.00 -5.22
C ALA A 105 -20.30 5.48 -5.26
N VAL A 106 -21.04 5.85 -6.31
CA VAL A 106 -21.73 7.13 -6.44
C VAL A 106 -23.10 6.95 -5.78
N GLN A 107 -23.21 7.30 -4.49
CA GLN A 107 -24.43 7.12 -3.71
C GLN A 107 -24.92 8.47 -3.15
N PRO A 108 -25.87 9.15 -3.82
CA PRO A 108 -26.39 10.43 -3.34
C PRO A 108 -26.74 10.38 -1.84
N PRO A 109 -26.27 11.34 -1.01
CA PRO A 109 -25.62 12.60 -1.39
C PRO A 109 -24.07 12.57 -1.52
N GLN A 110 -23.39 11.42 -1.40
CA GLN A 110 -21.93 11.36 -1.26
C GLN A 110 -21.24 10.21 -2.03
N LEU A 111 -19.91 10.22 -2.09
CA LEU A 111 -19.16 9.02 -2.46
C LEU A 111 -19.05 8.09 -1.26
N PHE A 112 -19.01 6.79 -1.53
CA PHE A 112 -18.82 5.77 -0.50
C PHE A 112 -17.86 4.69 -0.97
N CYS A 113 -16.75 4.49 -0.26
CA CYS A 113 -15.83 3.39 -0.53
C CYS A 113 -16.37 2.09 0.06
N ARG A 114 -16.64 1.09 -0.78
CA ARG A 114 -17.13 -0.22 -0.35
C ARG A 114 -16.09 -1.04 0.40
N TYR A 115 -14.81 -0.75 0.19
CA TYR A 115 -13.72 -1.43 0.90
C TYR A 115 -13.50 -0.86 2.30
N CYS A 116 -13.39 0.47 2.42
CA CYS A 116 -13.19 1.14 3.72
C CYS A 116 -14.49 1.30 4.53
N LEU A 117 -15.65 1.08 3.91
CA LEU A 117 -16.97 1.32 4.49
C LEU A 117 -17.13 2.76 5.02
N SER A 118 -16.54 3.72 4.31
CA SER A 118 -16.47 5.12 4.72
C SER A 118 -16.63 6.07 3.51
N GLY A 119 -17.27 7.21 3.75
CA GLY A 119 -17.30 8.36 2.86
C GLY A 119 -16.06 9.26 2.98
N GLU A 120 -15.25 9.04 4.01
CA GLU A 120 -14.03 9.79 4.32
C GLU A 120 -12.87 8.81 4.34
N CYS A 121 -12.30 8.57 3.17
CA CYS A 121 -11.09 7.76 3.02
C CYS A 121 -10.30 8.21 1.79
N VAL A 122 -9.05 7.77 1.72
CA VAL A 122 -8.15 8.12 0.60
C VAL A 122 -8.72 7.72 -0.76
N HIS A 123 -9.47 6.61 -0.84
CA HIS A 123 -10.09 6.16 -2.09
C HIS A 123 -11.22 7.09 -2.54
N VAL A 124 -12.04 7.58 -1.60
CA VAL A 124 -13.10 8.55 -1.89
C VAL A 124 -12.51 9.88 -2.32
N LEU A 125 -11.52 10.38 -1.58
CA LEU A 125 -10.83 11.62 -1.92
C LEU A 125 -10.19 11.52 -3.32
N PHE A 126 -9.56 10.40 -3.65
CA PHE A 126 -8.96 10.21 -4.97
C PHE A 126 -10.02 10.08 -6.06
N ALA A 127 -11.09 9.31 -5.83
CA ALA A 127 -12.19 9.24 -6.79
C ALA A 127 -12.83 10.61 -7.04
N ALA A 128 -12.93 11.45 -6.01
CA ALA A 128 -13.41 12.82 -6.11
C ALA A 128 -12.46 13.77 -6.85
N SER A 129 -11.15 13.48 -6.90
CA SER A 129 -10.20 14.30 -7.67
C SER A 129 -10.27 14.02 -9.19
N ILE A 130 -10.78 12.84 -9.60
CA ILE A 130 -10.89 12.45 -11.01
C ILE A 130 -11.89 13.38 -11.76
N PRO A 131 -11.46 14.10 -12.81
CA PRO A 131 -12.33 15.06 -13.52
C PRO A 131 -13.63 14.46 -14.08
N GLY A 132 -13.58 13.22 -14.58
CA GLY A 132 -14.75 12.51 -15.08
C GLY A 132 -15.81 12.25 -13.99
N VAL A 133 -15.35 11.96 -12.78
CA VAL A 133 -16.21 11.72 -11.61
C VAL A 133 -16.79 13.02 -11.09
N ARG A 134 -15.97 14.08 -11.01
CA ARG A 134 -16.42 15.43 -10.61
C ARG A 134 -17.55 15.96 -11.49
N ARG A 135 -17.45 15.80 -12.81
CA ARG A 135 -18.50 16.22 -13.75
C ARG A 135 -19.81 15.49 -13.47
N ARG A 136 -19.75 14.17 -13.29
CA ARG A 136 -20.93 13.34 -12.98
C ARG A 136 -21.55 13.70 -11.62
N PHE A 137 -20.72 14.06 -10.64
CA PHE A 137 -21.16 14.59 -9.35
C PHE A 137 -21.93 15.90 -9.48
N ALA A 138 -21.41 16.82 -10.29
CA ALA A 138 -22.05 18.11 -10.54
C ALA A 138 -23.43 17.94 -11.22
N GLU A 139 -23.55 17.02 -12.18
CA GLU A 139 -24.82 16.68 -12.83
C GLU A 139 -25.86 16.13 -11.85
N LEU A 140 -25.42 15.40 -10.83
CA LEU A 140 -26.27 14.86 -9.76
C LEU A 140 -26.55 15.85 -8.63
N GLY A 141 -26.04 17.09 -8.72
CA GLY A 141 -26.21 18.13 -7.70
C GLY A 141 -25.43 17.85 -6.40
N LEU A 142 -24.40 17.02 -6.46
CA LEU A 142 -23.62 16.59 -5.30
C LEU A 142 -22.39 17.48 -5.09
N ARG A 143 -22.05 17.78 -3.82
CA ARG A 143 -20.78 18.44 -3.48
C ARG A 143 -19.68 17.38 -3.42
N ALA A 144 -18.71 17.49 -4.32
CA ALA A 144 -17.46 16.73 -4.19
C ALA A 144 -16.63 17.29 -3.02
N PRO A 145 -15.95 16.45 -2.24
CA PRO A 145 -14.97 16.93 -1.26
C PRO A 145 -13.88 17.75 -1.95
N GLU A 146 -13.32 18.74 -1.26
CA GLU A 146 -12.14 19.44 -1.72
C GLU A 146 -10.94 18.48 -1.68
N THR A 147 -10.18 18.42 -2.78
CA THR A 147 -9.09 17.47 -2.96
C THR A 147 -7.90 18.17 -3.61
N ASP A 148 -6.70 17.98 -3.06
CA ASP A 148 -5.45 18.38 -3.71
C ASP A 148 -5.07 17.41 -4.85
N GLU A 149 -4.15 17.81 -5.73
CA GLU A 149 -3.77 17.02 -6.91
C GLU A 149 -3.06 15.68 -6.58
N ASP A 150 -2.52 15.52 -5.37
CA ASP A 150 -1.74 14.33 -4.94
C ASP A 150 -2.45 13.46 -3.89
N VAL A 151 -3.76 13.26 -4.04
CA VAL A 151 -4.50 12.40 -3.11
C VAL A 151 -3.94 10.97 -3.09
N GLY A 152 -3.47 10.56 -1.92
CA GLY A 152 -3.01 9.21 -1.62
C GLY A 152 -1.50 9.00 -1.73
N GLY A 153 -0.76 9.98 -2.26
CA GLY A 153 0.69 9.91 -2.35
C GLY A 153 1.20 8.72 -3.17
N TYR A 154 2.36 8.22 -2.77
CA TYR A 154 3.12 7.20 -3.48
C TYR A 154 3.38 5.98 -2.59
N VAL A 155 3.96 4.97 -3.20
CA VAL A 155 4.44 3.78 -2.52
C VAL A 155 5.82 3.40 -3.03
N VAL A 156 6.65 2.89 -2.13
CA VAL A 156 7.92 2.24 -2.46
C VAL A 156 7.80 0.75 -2.22
N PHE A 157 8.39 -0.05 -3.11
CA PHE A 157 8.41 -1.51 -3.00
C PHE A 157 9.78 -2.01 -2.55
N PHE A 158 9.80 -2.82 -1.51
CA PHE A 158 10.96 -3.63 -1.12
C PHE A 158 10.56 -5.10 -1.17
N GLY A 159 10.99 -5.80 -2.24
CA GLY A 159 10.44 -7.11 -2.58
C GLY A 159 8.95 -6.99 -2.97
N ASP A 160 8.10 -7.84 -2.39
CA ASP A 160 6.64 -7.79 -2.62
C ASP A 160 5.91 -6.86 -1.64
N THR A 161 6.63 -6.21 -0.72
CA THR A 161 6.01 -5.36 0.32
C THR A 161 6.00 -3.92 -0.14
N ALA A 162 4.82 -3.30 -0.14
CA ALA A 162 4.63 -1.89 -0.39
C ALA A 162 4.65 -1.11 0.93
N TYR A 163 5.33 0.05 0.91
CA TYR A 163 5.37 0.98 2.03
C TYR A 163 4.90 2.36 1.57
N PRO A 164 4.20 3.14 2.43
CA PRO A 164 3.77 4.49 2.07
C PRO A 164 4.99 5.38 1.80
N TYR A 165 4.89 6.18 0.74
CA TYR A 165 5.88 7.15 0.31
C TYR A 165 5.15 8.44 -0.05
N THR A 166 5.66 9.60 0.33
CA THR A 166 5.12 10.89 -0.11
C THR A 166 6.22 11.67 -0.83
N GLU A 167 5.89 12.44 -1.84
CA GLU A 167 6.86 13.41 -2.40
C GLU A 167 6.79 14.71 -1.60
#